data_AF-A0A0B2P8Z1-F1
#
_entry.id   AF-A0A0B2P8Z1-F1
#
_cell.length_a   1.000
_cell.length_b   1.000
_cell.length_c   1.000
_cell.angle_alpha   90.00
_cell.angle_beta   90.00
_cell.angle_gamma   90.00
#
_symmetry.space_group_name_H-M   'P 1'
#
loop_
_entity.id
_entity.type
_entity.pdbx_description
1 polymer ?
#
loop_
_entity_poly.entity_id
_entity_poly.type
_entity_poly.pdbx_seq_one_letter_code
_entity_poly.pdbx_strand_id
1 'polypeptide(L)'
;ERTTKLEDTLTQFMQVSMSNHKSTESAIKNLEIQVGQLAKQLAKNSSGNFGANTEKIPKEECKAVITQSQGRVLVGDGSKKSEGELGAEEKKEGE
;
A
#
# COMPACT_ATOMS: atom_id res chain seq x y z
N GLU A 1 71.90 2.08 -12.81
CA GLU A 1 71.28 1.37 -11.66
C GLU A 1 70.27 2.23 -10.89
N ARG A 2 70.60 3.46 -10.45
CA ARG A 2 69.59 4.32 -9.76
C ARG A 2 68.48 4.80 -10.70
N THR A 3 68.82 5.16 -11.93
CA THR A 3 67.87 5.55 -12.98
C THR A 3 66.92 4.41 -13.35
N THR A 4 67.44 3.20 -13.54
CA THR A 4 66.63 2.02 -13.86
C THR A 4 65.65 1.64 -12.73
N LYS A 5 66.08 1.71 -11.46
CA LYS A 5 65.19 1.46 -10.30
C LYS A 5 64.02 2.46 -10.23
N LEU A 6 64.25 3.72 -10.62
CA LEU A 6 63.20 4.74 -10.64
C LEU A 6 62.20 4.48 -11.77
N GLU A 7 62.67 4.11 -12.96
CA GLU A 7 61.84 3.75 -14.11
C GLU A 7 60.97 2.52 -13.82
N ASP A 8 61.55 1.49 -13.19
CA ASP A 8 60.82 0.29 -12.75
C ASP A 8 59.73 0.64 -11.74
N THR A 9 60.05 1.49 -10.75
CA THR A 9 59.09 1.94 -9.73
C THR A 9 57.94 2.73 -10.34
N LEU A 10 58.24 3.64 -11.29
CA LEU A 10 57.21 4.41 -11.99
C LEU A 10 56.28 3.49 -12.80
N THR A 11 56.86 2.51 -13.51
CA THR A 11 56.10 1.54 -14.30
C THR A 11 55.17 0.72 -13.40
N GLN A 12 55.67 0.23 -12.27
CA GLN A 12 54.88 -0.52 -11.30
C GLN A 12 53.76 0.33 -10.71
N PHE A 13 54.04 1.59 -10.35
CA PHE A 13 53.03 2.53 -9.86
C PHE A 13 51.91 2.76 -10.88
N MET A 14 52.28 3.00 -12.14
CA MET A 14 51.30 3.17 -13.22
C MET A 14 50.45 1.92 -13.42
N GLN A 15 51.06 0.73 -13.42
CA GLN A 15 50.36 -0.53 -13.60
C GLN A 15 49.34 -0.78 -12.49
N VAL A 16 49.75 -0.61 -11.23
CA VAL A 16 48.86 -0.76 -10.06
C VAL A 16 47.74 0.27 -10.12
N SER A 17 48.06 1.54 -10.41
CA SER A 17 47.06 2.61 -10.52
C SER A 17 46.02 2.33 -11.60
N MET A 18 46.46 1.90 -12.79
CA MET A 18 45.55 1.54 -13.89
C MET A 18 44.67 0.34 -13.55
N SER A 19 45.24 -0.68 -12.89
CA SER A 19 44.48 -1.86 -12.46
C SER A 19 43.40 -1.47 -11.44
N ASN A 20 43.76 -0.66 -10.44
CA ASN A 20 42.83 -0.17 -9.43
C ASN A 20 41.73 0.70 -10.03
N HIS A 21 42.07 1.56 -11.00
CA HIS A 21 41.09 2.37 -11.72
C HIS A 21 40.06 1.50 -12.45
N LYS A 22 40.52 0.52 -13.25
CA LYS A 22 39.63 -0.42 -13.95
C LYS A 22 38.74 -1.21 -12.99
N SER A 23 39.30 -1.65 -11.87
CA SER A 23 38.55 -2.36 -10.83
C SER A 23 37.46 -1.47 -10.22
N THR A 24 37.79 -0.22 -9.91
CA THR A 24 36.84 0.77 -9.38
C THR A 24 35.73 1.08 -10.37
N GLU A 25 36.05 1.31 -11.65
CA GLU A 25 35.04 1.51 -12.70
C GLU A 25 34.10 0.32 -12.81
N SER A 26 34.62 -0.90 -12.74
CA SER A 26 33.81 -2.12 -12.78
C SER A 26 32.90 -2.24 -11.56
N ALA A 27 33.41 -1.94 -10.37
CA ALA A 27 32.62 -1.93 -9.14
C ALA A 27 31.48 -0.90 -9.22
N ILE A 28 31.76 0.31 -9.72
CA ILE A 28 30.74 1.35 -9.91
C ILE A 28 29.65 0.87 -10.86
N LYS A 29 30.00 0.35 -12.03
CA LYS A 29 29.00 -0.18 -12.99
C LYS A 29 28.13 -1.29 -12.39
N ASN A 30 28.73 -2.19 -11.61
CA ASN A 30 27.98 -3.24 -10.93
C ASN A 30 27.01 -2.69 -9.88
N LEU A 31 27.42 -1.64 -9.16
CA LEU A 31 26.56 -0.95 -8.20
C LEU A 31 25.42 -0.21 -8.91
N GLU A 32 25.70 0.49 -10.01
CA GLU A 32 24.68 1.15 -10.84
C GLU A 32 23.58 0.18 -11.27
N ILE A 33 23.97 -1.02 -11.74
CA ILE A 33 23.03 -2.07 -12.14
C ILE A 33 22.18 -2.54 -10.95
N GLN A 34 22.81 -2.85 -9.82
CA GLN A 34 22.11 -3.33 -8.62
C GLN A 34 21.14 -2.29 -8.07
N VAL A 35 21.57 -1.03 -7.97
CA VAL A 35 20.72 0.08 -7.52
C VAL A 35 19.57 0.31 -8.49
N GLY A 36 19.81 0.24 -9.80
CA GLY A 36 18.76 0.33 -10.81
C GLY A 36 17.71 -0.80 -10.70
N GLN A 37 18.15 -2.02 -10.42
CA GLN A 37 17.26 -3.15 -10.17
C GLN A 37 16.43 -2.97 -8.89
N LEU A 38 17.06 -2.53 -7.80
CA LEU A 38 16.37 -2.23 -6.54
C LEU A 38 15.32 -1.13 -6.73
N ALA A 39 15.66 -0.05 -7.44
CA ALA A 39 14.71 1.01 -7.77
C ALA A 39 13.50 0.49 -8.57
N LYS A 40 13.74 -0.40 -9.55
CA LYS A 40 12.67 -1.06 -10.32
C LYS A 40 11.78 -1.93 -9.45
N GLN A 41 12.36 -2.70 -8.52
CA GLN A 41 11.59 -3.51 -7.57
C GLN A 41 10.76 -2.64 -6.63
N LEU A 42 11.33 -1.55 -6.10
CA LEU A 42 10.61 -0.61 -5.24
C LEU A 42 9.42 0.01 -5.97
N ALA A 43 9.62 0.48 -7.20
CA ALA A 43 8.54 1.02 -8.03
C ALA A 43 7.44 -0.03 -8.29
N LYS A 44 7.82 -1.28 -8.61
CA LYS A 44 6.87 -2.38 -8.79
C LYS A 44 6.09 -2.69 -7.50
N ASN A 45 6.77 -2.76 -6.36
CA ASN A 45 6.16 -3.13 -5.08
C ASN A 45 5.35 -1.99 -4.45
N SER A 46 5.60 -0.73 -4.83
CA SER A 46 4.79 0.42 -4.41
C SER A 46 3.34 0.38 -4.94
N SER A 47 3.07 -0.47 -5.93
CA SER A 47 1.71 -0.77 -6.42
C SER A 47 0.93 -1.74 -5.53
N GLY A 48 1.54 -2.25 -4.45
CA GLY A 48 0.88 -3.01 -3.41
C GLY A 48 -0.08 -2.09 -2.66
N ASN A 49 -1.35 -2.15 -3.06
CA ASN A 49 -2.48 -1.56 -2.37
C ASN A 49 -2.25 -1.59 -0.86
N PHE A 50 -2.10 -0.41 -0.22
CA PHE A 50 -2.40 -0.28 1.20
C PHE A 50 -3.91 -0.46 1.33
N GLY A 51 -4.37 -1.67 1.04
CA GLY A 51 -5.75 -2.06 1.18
C GLY A 51 -5.99 -2.04 2.66
N ALA A 52 -6.79 -1.07 3.12
CA ALA A 52 -7.43 -1.18 4.40
C ALA A 52 -7.91 -2.63 4.53
N ASN A 53 -7.57 -3.31 5.62
CA ASN A 53 -7.89 -4.73 5.85
C ASN A 53 -9.41 -4.97 5.99
N THR A 54 -10.24 -4.10 5.43
CA THR A 54 -11.68 -4.22 5.41
C THR A 54 -12.04 -5.40 4.53
N GLU A 55 -11.85 -6.58 5.10
CA GLU A 55 -12.59 -7.77 4.79
C GLU A 55 -14.05 -7.33 4.76
N LYS A 56 -14.67 -7.36 3.57
CA LYS A 56 -16.12 -7.17 3.51
C LYS A 56 -16.68 -8.34 4.29
N ILE A 57 -17.11 -8.10 5.52
CA ILE A 57 -17.87 -9.06 6.31
C ILE A 57 -18.96 -9.56 5.34
N PRO A 58 -18.93 -10.85 4.94
CA PRO A 58 -19.99 -11.41 4.13
C PRO A 58 -21.29 -11.07 4.84
N LYS A 59 -22.36 -10.74 4.11
CA LYS A 59 -23.66 -10.45 4.69
C LYS A 59 -24.19 -11.73 5.37
N GLU A 60 -23.61 -12.11 6.49
CA GLU A 60 -24.13 -13.10 7.39
C GLU A 60 -25.45 -12.51 7.87
N GLU A 61 -26.50 -13.26 7.60
CA GLU A 61 -27.88 -12.83 7.75
C GLU A 61 -28.06 -12.18 9.12
N CYS A 62 -28.14 -10.85 9.13
CA CYS A 62 -28.33 -10.09 10.35
C CYS A 62 -29.68 -10.50 10.92
N LYS A 63 -29.67 -11.42 11.90
CA LYS A 63 -30.88 -11.85 12.60
C LYS A 63 -31.36 -10.71 13.46
N ALA A 64 -32.27 -9.92 12.89
CA ALA A 64 -33.00 -8.90 13.64
C ALA A 64 -33.83 -9.60 14.73
N VAL A 65 -33.55 -9.27 16.00
CA VAL A 65 -34.35 -9.74 17.13
C VAL A 65 -35.49 -8.74 17.33
N ILE A 66 -36.72 -9.21 17.11
CA ILE A 66 -37.92 -8.42 17.42
C ILE A 66 -38.29 -8.68 18.88
N THR A 67 -38.31 -7.64 19.71
CA THR A 67 -38.73 -7.75 21.11
C THR A 67 -40.24 -7.54 21.21
N GLN A 68 -40.96 -8.49 21.82
CA GLN A 68 -42.43 -8.53 21.79
C GLN A 68 -43.15 -7.35 22.47
N SER A 69 -42.45 -6.53 23.28
CA SER A 69 -43.06 -5.37 23.96
C SER A 69 -43.16 -4.12 23.09
N GLN A 70 -42.50 -4.10 21.93
CA GLN A 70 -42.58 -2.97 21.00
C GLN A 70 -42.31 -3.53 19.61
N GLY A 71 -43.31 -3.50 18.73
CA GLY A 71 -43.23 -3.93 17.33
C GLY A 71 -42.30 -3.05 16.47
N ARG A 72 -41.11 -2.72 16.95
CA ARG A 72 -40.06 -1.99 16.26
C ARG A 72 -38.83 -2.87 16.11
N VAL A 73 -38.40 -2.99 14.86
CA VAL A 73 -37.12 -3.61 14.50
C VAL A 73 -36.00 -2.63 14.85
N LEU A 74 -35.22 -2.93 15.88
CA LEU A 74 -34.00 -2.19 16.19
C LEU A 74 -32.86 -2.76 15.36
N VAL A 75 -32.65 -2.20 14.15
CA VAL A 75 -31.41 -2.39 13.39
C VAL A 75 -30.37 -1.41 13.93
N GLY A 76 -29.27 -1.93 14.48
CA GLY A 76 -28.13 -1.11 14.87
C GLY A 76 -27.46 -0.50 13.64
N ASP A 77 -27.87 0.70 13.25
CA ASP A 77 -27.14 1.95 13.48
C ASP A 77 -27.83 3.10 12.72
N GLY A 78 -28.11 4.18 13.44
CA GLY A 78 -28.30 5.53 12.92
C GLY A 78 -29.36 5.81 11.83
N SER A 79 -30.66 5.71 12.13
CA SER A 79 -31.68 6.61 11.54
C SER A 79 -33.01 6.52 12.27
N LYS A 80 -33.31 7.53 13.10
CA LYS A 80 -34.62 7.70 13.72
C LYS A 80 -35.67 8.01 12.64
N LYS A 81 -36.66 7.14 12.46
CA LYS A 81 -38.00 7.54 12.02
C LYS A 81 -39.03 6.82 12.89
N SER A 82 -39.64 7.59 13.77
CA SER A 82 -40.78 7.18 14.60
C SER A 82 -42.09 7.32 13.83
N GLU A 83 -42.94 6.31 14.01
CA GLU A 83 -44.42 6.21 13.94
C GLU A 83 -45.19 7.54 14.16
N GLY A 84 -46.45 7.75 13.77
CA GLY A 84 -47.63 6.91 13.49
C GLY A 84 -48.66 7.75 12.69
N GLU A 85 -49.85 7.28 12.33
CA GLU A 85 -51.02 7.14 13.22
C GLU A 85 -52.04 6.16 12.60
N LEU A 86 -52.62 5.31 13.45
CA LEU A 86 -53.96 4.78 13.26
C LEU A 86 -54.94 5.82 13.84
N GLY A 87 -55.87 6.33 13.04
CA GLY A 87 -56.89 7.30 13.46
C GLY A 87 -58.09 7.31 12.52
N ALA A 88 -59.29 7.43 13.10
CA ALA A 88 -60.58 6.94 12.61
C ALA A 88 -61.44 7.92 11.77
N GLU A 89 -62.55 7.37 11.24
CA GLU A 89 -63.76 7.90 10.60
C GLU A 89 -64.00 9.43 10.49
N GLU A 90 -64.54 9.88 9.34
CA GLU A 90 -65.75 10.74 9.32
C GLU A 90 -66.50 10.72 7.96
N LYS A 91 -67.83 10.68 8.04
CA LYS A 91 -68.81 10.80 6.93
C LYS A 91 -68.76 12.19 6.27
N LYS A 92 -69.11 12.30 4.98
CA LYS A 92 -70.09 13.30 4.52
C LYS A 92 -70.72 13.03 3.15
N GLU A 93 -71.97 13.44 3.09
CA GLU A 93 -73.01 13.36 2.05
C GLU A 93 -73.04 14.66 1.20
N GLY A 94 -73.61 14.60 -0.01
CA GLY A 94 -73.92 15.73 -0.91
C GLY A 94 -73.15 15.64 -2.24
N GLU A 95 -73.75 15.62 -3.44
CA GLU A 95 -75.05 16.12 -3.94
C GLU A 95 -75.64 15.14 -4.97
#